data_AF-A0A351DRS8-F1
#
_entry.id   AF-A0A351DRS8-F1
#
_cell.length_a   1.000
_cell.length_b   1.000
_cell.length_c   1.000
_cell.angle_alpha   90.00
_cell.angle_beta   90.00
_cell.angle_gamma   90.00
#
_symmetry.space_group_name_H-M   'P 1'
#
loop_
_entity.id
_entity.type
_entity.pdbx_description
1 polymer ?
#
loop_
_entity_poly.entity_id
_entity_poly.type
_entity_poly.pdbx_seq_one_letter_code
_entity_poly.pdbx_strand_id
1 'polypeptide(L)' 'VPCKGPLSGIVHQMMGGLRAAMGYTGCASIEEMRSRPSFVKISGAGVKESHVHDVSITKEAPNYRVK' A
#
# COMPACT_ATOMS: atom_id res chain seq x y z
N VAL A 1 -1.23 -5.76 20.13
CA VAL A 1 -0.59 -5.72 18.79
C VAL A 1 0.32 -6.95 18.70
N PRO A 2 0.21 -7.80 17.67
CA PRO A 2 1.03 -9.01 17.56
C PRO A 2 2.52 -8.67 17.32
N CYS A 3 3.44 -9.50 17.83
CA CYS A 3 4.88 -9.38 17.56
C CYS A 3 5.15 -9.48 16.05
N LYS A 4 5.86 -8.50 15.48
CA LYS A 4 6.01 -8.34 14.02
C LYS A 4 7.37 -8.76 13.47
N GLY A 5 8.23 -9.34 14.31
CA GLY A 5 9.61 -9.65 13.96
C GLY A 5 10.49 -8.40 13.84
N PRO A 6 11.63 -8.50 13.15
CA PRO A 6 12.59 -7.39 13.02
C PRO A 6 11.99 -6.17 12.31
N LEU A 7 12.34 -4.97 12.80
CA LEU A 7 11.89 -3.69 12.24
C LEU A 7 12.29 -3.51 10.77
N SER A 8 13.48 -4.00 10.39
CA SER A 8 14.03 -3.85 9.04
C SER A 8 13.10 -4.38 7.96
N GLY A 9 12.48 -5.54 8.18
CA GLY A 9 11.53 -6.14 7.22
C GLY A 9 10.28 -5.27 7.03
N ILE A 10 9.80 -4.63 8.10
CA ILE A 10 8.63 -3.76 8.03
C ILE A 10 8.96 -2.47 7.28
N VAL A 11 10.09 -1.83 7.58
CA VAL A 11 10.55 -0.62 6.89
C VAL A 11 10.78 -0.90 5.41
N HIS A 12 11.34 -2.06 5.06
CA HIS A 12 11.51 -2.46 3.67
C HIS A 12 10.18 -2.49 2.91
N GLN A 13 9.15 -3.13 3.47
CA GLN A 13 7.81 -3.19 2.85
C GLN A 13 7.15 -1.81 2.74
N MET A 14 7.25 -0.98 3.78
CA MET A 14 6.70 0.38 3.77
C MET A 14 7.36 1.25 2.69
N MET A 15 8.70 1.24 2.63
CA MET A 15 9.44 2.00 1.62
C MET A 15 9.23 1.46 0.20
N GLY A 16 9.06 0.15 0.05
CA GLY A 16 8.69 -0.49 -1.21
C GLY A 16 7.34 0.01 -1.74
N GLY A 17 6.32 0.03 -0.89
CA GLY A 17 4.99 0.56 -1.24
C GLY A 17 5.03 2.03 -1.65
N LEU A 18 5.73 2.88 -0.90
CA LEU A 18 5.90 4.30 -1.23
C LEU A 18 6.59 4.50 -2.59
N ARG A 19 7.68 3.77 -2.86
CA ARG A 19 8.40 3.87 -4.14
C ARG A 19 7.56 3.36 -5.32
N ALA A 20 6.78 2.31 -5.14
CA ALA A 20 5.85 1.84 -6.17
C ALA A 20 4.79 2.92 -6.49
N ALA A 21 4.22 3.55 -5.46
CA ALA A 21 3.27 4.65 -5.63
C ALA A 21 3.88 5.85 -6.37
N MET A 22 5.10 6.25 -6.01
CA MET A 22 5.86 7.30 -6.72
C MET A 22 6.11 6.95 -8.19
N GLY A 23 6.35 5.68 -8.50
CA GLY A 23 6.47 5.18 -9.88
C GLY A 23 5.16 5.33 -10.66
N TYR A 24 4.03 4.92 -10.08
CA TYR A 24 2.71 5.06 -10.72
C TYR A 24 2.30 6.52 -10.95
N THR A 25 2.71 7.44 -10.07
CA THR A 25 2.39 8.86 -10.19
C THR A 25 3.47 9.67 -10.94
N GLY A 26 4.56 9.02 -11.37
CA GLY A 26 5.66 9.66 -12.08
C GLY A 26 6.38 10.74 -11.26
N CYS A 27 6.47 10.56 -9.94
CA CYS A 27 7.11 11.49 -9.01
C CYS A 27 8.54 11.04 -8.69
N ALA A 28 9.54 11.87 -9.00
CA ALA A 28 10.94 11.54 -8.75
C ALA A 28 11.39 11.83 -7.31
N SER A 29 10.65 12.68 -6.59
CA SER A 29 10.94 13.10 -5.22
C SER A 29 9.71 13.10 -4.32
N ILE A 30 9.93 13.23 -3.01
CA ILE A 30 8.84 13.32 -2.03
C ILE A 30 8.10 14.65 -2.16
N GLU A 31 8.81 15.71 -2.52
CA GLU A 31 8.27 17.03 -2.79
C GLU A 31 7.28 16.98 -3.96
N GLU A 32 7.62 16.26 -5.03
CA GLU A 32 6.70 15.99 -6.14
C GLU A 32 5.50 15.17 -5.68
N MET A 33 5.73 14.08 -4.94
CA MET A 33 4.66 13.21 -4.43
C MET A 33 3.65 13.96 -3.54
N ARG A 34 4.08 15.04 -2.88
CA ARG A 34 3.22 15.87 -2.01
C ARG A 34 2.34 16.85 -2.77
N SER A 35 2.71 17.24 -3.99
CA SER A 35 2.11 18.39 -4.70
C SER A 35 1.51 18.05 -6.07
N ARG A 36 2.00 17.02 -6.73
CA ARG A 36 1.65 16.67 -8.11
C ARG A 36 0.54 15.62 -8.25
N PRO A 37 0.48 14.54 -7.45
CA PRO A 37 -0.58 13.54 -7.56
C PRO A 37 -1.96 14.13 -7.30
N SER A 38 -2.97 13.59 -7.99
CA SER A 38 -4.37 13.94 -7.79
C SER A 38 -5.10 12.79 -7.12
N PHE A 39 -6.01 13.13 -6.21
CA PHE A 39 -6.90 12.15 -5.58
C PHE A 39 -8.27 12.17 -6.24
N VAL A 40 -8.91 11.01 -6.28
CA VAL A 40 -10.31 10.86 -6.67
C VAL A 40 -11.12 10.36 -5.48
N LYS A 41 -12.38 10.78 -5.41
CA LYS A 41 -13.30 10.27 -4.40
C LYS A 41 -13.88 8.94 -4.88
N ILE A 42 -13.74 7.90 -4.06
CA ILE A 42 -14.34 6.58 -4.32
C ILE A 42 -15.52 6.33 -3.40
N SER A 43 -16.41 5.43 -3.81
CA SER A 43 -17.53 4.95 -3.00
C SER A 43 -17.09 3.85 -2.03
N GLY A 44 -17.96 3.44 -1.10
CA GLY A 44 -17.71 2.27 -0.26
C GLY A 44 -17.58 0.96 -1.05
N ALA A 45 -18.21 0.87 -2.23
CA ALA A 45 -18.01 -0.25 -3.15
C ALA A 45 -16.59 -0.22 -3.75
N GLY A 46 -16.08 0.96 -4.13
CA GLY A 46 -14.71 1.12 -4.61
C GLY A 46 -13.65 0.74 -3.57
N VAL A 47 -13.92 0.96 -2.28
CA VAL A 47 -13.04 0.48 -1.20
C VAL A 47 -12.99 -1.06 -1.18
N LYS A 48 -14.15 -1.73 -1.28
CA LYS A 48 -14.20 -3.21 -1.33
C LYS A 48 -13.49 -3.76 -2.56
N GLU A 49 -13.70 -3.15 -3.72
CA GLU A 49 -13.02 -3.49 -4.97
C GLU A 49 -11.50 -3.32 -4.87
N SER A 50 -11.01 -2.30 -4.16
CA SER A 50 -9.57 -2.07 -4.00
C SER A 50 -8.87 -3.10 -3.12
N HIS A 51 -9.61 -3.75 -2.21
CA HIS A 51 -9.11 -4.84 -1.39
C HIS A 51 -9.21 -6.18 -2.14
N VAL A 52 -8.43 -7.17 -1.71
CA VAL A 52 -8.63 -8.55 -2.19
C VAL A 52 -10.08 -8.98 -1.90
N HIS A 53 -10.80 -9.38 -2.93
CA HIS A 53 -12.20 -9.84 -2.87
C HIS A 53 -12.39 -11.10 -3.73
N ASP A 54 -13.41 -11.88 -3.40
CA ASP A 54 -13.84 -13.10 -4.11
C ASP A 54 -12.80 -14.23 -4.26
N VAL A 55 -11.77 -14.24 -3.40
CA VAL A 55 -10.75 -15.29 -3.34
C VAL A 55 -10.37 -15.65 -1.89
N SER A 56 -9.91 -16.87 -1.67
CA SER A 56 -9.34 -17.29 -0.38
C SER A 56 -7.82 -17.05 -0.33
N ILE A 57 -7.36 -16.30 0.66
CA ILE A 57 -5.93 -16.07 0.89
C ILE A 57 -5.34 -17.30 1.58
N THR A 58 -4.53 -18.08 0.86
CA THR A 58 -3.91 -19.31 1.37
C THR A 58 -2.55 -19.08 2.03
N LYS A 59 -1.93 -17.91 1.77
CA LYS A 59 -0.66 -17.50 2.35
C LYS A 59 -0.68 -16.00 2.62
N GLU A 60 -0.27 -15.60 3.82
CA GLU A 60 -0.17 -14.19 4.17
C GLU A 60 0.96 -13.50 3.39
N ALA A 61 0.64 -12.34 2.81
CA ALA A 61 1.64 -11.49 2.19
C ALA A 61 2.32 -10.60 3.25
N PRO A 62 3.63 -10.32 3.10
CA PRO A 62 4.38 -9.55 4.10
C PRO A 62 3.91 -8.09 4.24
N ASN A 63 3.22 -7.55 3.23
CA ASN A 63 2.72 -6.18 3.13
C ASN A 63 1.18 -6.06 3.09
N TYR A 64 0.43 -7.16 3.17
CA TYR A 64 -1.03 -7.16 3.16
C TYR A 64 -1.55 -8.01 4.31
N ARG A 65 -1.84 -7.35 5.43
CA ARG A 65 -2.37 -7.97 6.65
C ARG A 65 -3.80 -7.52 6.83
N VAL A 66 -4.74 -8.44 6.58
CA VAL A 66 -6.15 -8.23 6.90
C VAL A 66 -6.28 -8.23 8.42
N LYS A 67 -7.01 -7.27 8.97
CA LYS A 67 -7.33 -7.21 10.40
C LYS A 67 -8.48 -8.14 10.73
#